data_AF-A0A1C3TLQ0-F1
#
_entry.id   AF-A0A1C3TLQ0-F1
#
_cell.length_a   1.000
_cell.length_b   1.000
_cell.length_c   1.000
_cell.angle_alpha   90.00
_cell.angle_beta   90.00
_cell.angle_gamma   90.00
#
_symmetry.space_group_name_H-M   'P 1'
#
loop_
_entity.id
_entity.type
_entity.pdbx_description
1 polymer ?
#
loop_
_entity_poly.entity_id
_entity_poly.type
_entity_poly.pdbx_seq_one_letter_code
_entity_poly.pdbx_strand_id
1 'polypeptide(L)' 'MLLLQLDSDDAMMWGDSGIANVFIDPADLQRGDFSRVAYNWDCY' A
#
# COMPACT_ATOMS: atom_id res chain seq x y z
N MET A 1 -2.76 9.24 4.18
CA MET A 1 -1.33 9.06 4.52
C MET A 1 -0.86 7.69 4.07
N LEU A 2 0.44 7.47 3.84
CA LEU A 2 1.00 6.15 3.52
C LEU A 2 1.03 5.30 4.79
N LEU A 3 0.40 4.13 4.75
CA LEU A 3 0.33 3.17 5.85
C LEU A 3 1.38 2.07 5.70
N LEU A 4 1.52 1.54 4.49
CA LEU A 4 2.45 0.48 4.14
C LEU A 4 2.90 0.65 2.69
N GLN A 5 4.17 0.35 2.44
CA GLN A 5 4.74 0.24 1.12
C GLN A 5 5.47 -1.09 1.01
N LEU A 6 5.26 -1.80 -0.09
CA LEU A 6 5.91 -3.06 -0.41
C LEU A 6 6.56 -2.92 -1.79
N ASP A 7 7.88 -3.03 -1.81
CA ASP A 7 8.65 -3.04 -3.05
C ASP A 7 8.71 -4.46 -3.63
N SER A 8 9.04 -4.57 -4.90
CA SER A 8 9.41 -5.85 -5.49
C SER A 8 10.81 -6.26 -5.01
N ASP A 9 10.98 -7.55 -4.74
CA ASP A 9 12.25 -8.19 -4.38
C ASP A 9 12.35 -9.61 -4.95
N ASP A 10 13.36 -10.36 -4.52
CA ASP A 10 13.62 -11.72 -4.99
C ASP A 10 12.49 -12.73 -4.64
N ALA A 11 11.66 -12.43 -3.64
CA ALA A 11 10.61 -13.32 -3.12
C ALA A 11 9.19 -12.86 -3.51
N MET A 12 8.97 -11.57 -3.75
CA MET A 12 7.68 -10.97 -4.07
C MET A 12 7.83 -9.92 -5.18
N MET A 13 6.95 -9.96 -6.19
CA MET A 13 7.06 -9.10 -7.38
C MET A 13 5.71 -8.45 -7.71
N TRP A 14 5.74 -7.16 -8.08
CA TRP A 14 4.60 -6.38 -8.56
C TRP A 14 4.77 -6.05 -10.05
N GLY A 15 4.29 -6.92 -10.93
CA GLY A 15 4.44 -6.70 -12.38
C GLY A 15 5.91 -6.71 -12.82
N ASP A 16 6.33 -5.67 -13.55
CA ASP A 16 7.74 -5.46 -13.91
C ASP A 16 8.47 -4.62 -12.86
N SER A 17 8.87 -5.27 -11.77
CA SER A 17 9.63 -4.66 -10.66
C SER A 17 8.97 -3.39 -10.09
N GLY A 18 7.64 -3.42 -9.95
CA GLY A 18 6.84 -2.31 -9.47
C GLY A 18 6.72 -2.23 -7.95
N ILE A 19 5.84 -1.35 -7.49
CA ILE A 19 5.64 -1.06 -6.07
C ILE A 19 4.16 -1.01 -5.70
N ALA A 20 3.82 -1.54 -4.53
CA ALA A 20 2.49 -1.45 -3.95
C ALA A 20 2.44 -0.55 -2.73
N ASN A 21 1.36 0.23 -2.63
CA ASN A 21 1.13 1.21 -1.59
C ASN A 21 -0.27 1.04 -1.00
N VAL A 22 -0.34 1.07 0.33
CA VAL A 22 -1.60 1.16 1.09
C VAL A 22 -1.66 2.53 1.75
N PHE A 23 -2.77 3.24 1.54
CA PHE A 23 -3.03 4.54 2.15
C PHE A 23 -4.26 4.48 3.06
N ILE A 24 -4.23 5.27 4.13
CA ILE A 24 -5.34 5.41 5.08
C ILE A 24 -5.64 6.87 5.39
N ASP A 25 -6.91 7.20 5.65
CA ASP A 25 -7.29 8.50 6.20
C ASP A 25 -6.80 8.62 7.67
N PRO A 26 -6.21 9.76 8.09
CA PRO A 26 -5.76 9.93 9.47
C PRO A 26 -6.85 9.72 10.53
N ALA A 27 -8.09 10.12 10.26
CA ALA A 27 -9.20 9.96 11.20
C ALA A 27 -9.65 8.49 11.31
N ASP A 28 -9.49 7.70 10.24
CA ASP A 28 -9.74 6.27 10.24
C ASP A 28 -8.64 5.54 11.02
N LEU A 29 -7.37 5.93 10.83
CA LEU A 29 -6.23 5.39 11.59
C LEU A 29 -6.36 5.68 13.09
N GLN A 30 -6.74 6.89 13.48
CA GLN A 30 -6.93 7.25 14.89
C GLN A 30 -8.02 6.40 15.57
N ARG A 31 -9.05 6.01 14.80
CA ARG A 31 -10.15 5.15 15.28
C ARG A 31 -9.81 3.65 15.19
N GLY A 32 -8.69 3.28 14.59
CA GLY A 32 -8.34 1.89 14.31
C GLY A 32 -9.26 1.23 13.27
N ASP A 33 -9.91 2.02 12.42
CA ASP A 33 -10.85 1.54 11.40
C ASP A 33 -10.12 1.38 10.06
N PHE A 34 -9.82 0.14 9.68
CA PHE A 34 -9.15 -0.18 8.42
C PHE A 34 -10.13 -0.63 7.33
N SER A 35 -11.44 -0.47 7.53
CA SER A 35 -12.45 -0.85 6.53
C SER A 35 -12.37 -0.01 5.25
N ARG A 36 -11.67 1.13 5.31
CA ARG A 36 -11.47 2.07 4.20
C ARG A 36 -10.00 2.39 4.03
N VAL A 37 -9.32 1.56 3.25
CA VAL A 37 -7.95 1.84 2.77
C VAL A 37 -7.96 1.98 1.26
N ALA A 38 -7.09 2.84 0.73
CA ALA A 38 -6.81 2.88 -0.69
C ALA A 38 -5.60 2.01 -0.98
N TYR A 39 -5.73 1.13 -1.96
CA TYR A 39 -4.66 0.26 -2.42
C TYR A 39 -4.31 0.62 -3.86
N ASN A 40 -3.02 0.90 -4.10
CA ASN A 40 -2.49 1.17 -5.43
C ASN A 40 -1.25 0.35 -5.67
N TRP A 41 -1.07 -0.11 -6.89
CA TRP A 41 0.21 -0.61 -7.36
C TRP A 41 0.41 -0.19 -8.81
N ASP A 42 1.66 0.00 -9.18
CA ASP A 42 2.08 0.24 -10.55
C ASP A 42 3.45 -0.40 -10.80
N CYS A 43 3.76 -0.59 -12.06
CA CYS A 43 5.06 -1.05 -12.54
C CYS A 43 5.48 -0.22 -13.76
N TYR A 44 6.68 -0.47 -14.27
CA TYR A 44 7.21 0.19 -15.47
C TYR A 44 6.39 -0.14 -16.73
#